data_AF-A0A316DSI6-F1
#
_entry.id   AF-A0A316DSI6-F1
#
_cell.length_a   1.000
_cell.length_b   1.000
_cell.length_c   1.000
_cell.angle_alpha   90.00
_cell.angle_beta   90.00
_cell.angle_gamma   90.00
#
_symmetry.space_group_name_H-M   'P 1'
#
loop_
_entity.id
_entity.type
_entity.pdbx_description
1 polymer ?
#
loop_
_entity_poly.entity_id
_entity_poly.type
_entity_poly.pdbx_seq_one_letter_code
_entity_poly.pdbx_strand_id
1 'polypeptide(L)'
;MSEEKNTSLITRDWLAIERTKLANERTFLAYFRTFIVLLGTGVTILKLEIFTELKSFGIILVIVSPVILLIGVIRLIYVRKLIRKHYNA
;
A
#
# COMPACT_ATOMS: atom_id res chain seq x y z
N MET A 1 -39.67 -18.11 -19.83
CA MET A 1 -38.24 -18.49 -19.81
C MET A 1 -37.62 -17.79 -21.02
N SER A 2 -36.90 -16.68 -20.96
CA SER A 2 -35.90 -16.22 -20.00
C SER A 2 -35.57 -14.75 -20.33
N GLU A 3 -35.93 -13.80 -19.46
CA GLU A 3 -35.65 -12.36 -19.59
C GLU A 3 -35.06 -11.81 -18.27
N GLU A 4 -34.04 -12.49 -17.73
CA GLU A 4 -33.48 -12.13 -16.42
C GLU A 4 -31.95 -12.39 -16.32
N LYS A 5 -31.17 -11.92 -17.30
CA LYS A 5 -29.70 -12.17 -17.30
C LYS A 5 -28.79 -10.94 -17.42
N ASN A 6 -29.31 -9.71 -17.45
CA ASN A 6 -28.47 -8.54 -17.73
C ASN A 6 -28.26 -7.54 -16.57
N THR A 7 -29.01 -7.61 -15.47
CA THR A 7 -28.85 -6.66 -14.34
C THR A 7 -27.99 -7.18 -13.19
N SER A 8 -27.90 -8.50 -13.00
CA SER A 8 -27.12 -9.10 -11.89
C SER A 8 -25.61 -9.11 -12.13
N LEU A 9 -25.17 -8.94 -13.38
CA LEU A 9 -23.74 -8.85 -13.73
C LEU A 9 -23.13 -7.53 -13.23
N ILE A 10 -23.87 -6.42 -13.36
CA ILE A 10 -23.38 -5.07 -12.99
C ILE A 10 -23.10 -4.95 -11.48
N THR A 11 -23.99 -5.46 -10.63
CA THR A 11 -23.82 -5.40 -9.16
C THR A 11 -22.72 -6.32 -8.64
N ARG A 12 -22.58 -7.52 -9.23
CA ARG A 12 -21.54 -8.49 -8.86
C ARG A 12 -20.15 -8.02 -9.26
N ASP A 13 -20.03 -7.44 -10.45
CA ASP A 13 -18.76 -6.92 -10.98
C ASP A 13 -18.33 -5.67 -10.21
N TRP A 14 -19.27 -4.78 -9.86
CA TRP A 14 -19.00 -3.64 -9.00
C TRP A 14 -18.48 -4.06 -7.61
N LEU A 15 -19.14 -5.04 -6.97
CA LEU A 15 -18.70 -5.57 -5.68
C LEU A 15 -17.35 -6.30 -5.79
N ALA A 16 -17.05 -6.93 -6.92
CA ALA A 16 -15.73 -7.52 -7.18
C ALA A 16 -14.63 -6.45 -7.31
N ILE A 17 -14.91 -5.32 -7.96
CA ILE A 17 -14.00 -4.18 -8.08
C ILE A 17 -13.72 -3.56 -6.70
N GLU A 18 -14.76 -3.33 -5.90
CA GLU A 18 -14.60 -2.72 -4.58
C GLU A 18 -13.78 -3.60 -3.64
N ARG A 19 -13.99 -4.93 -3.65
CA ARG A 19 -13.15 -5.87 -2.91
C ARG A 19 -11.68 -5.81 -3.33
N THR A 20 -11.42 -5.71 -4.63
CA THR A 20 -10.06 -5.56 -5.18
C THR A 20 -9.42 -4.24 -4.73
N LYS A 21 -10.18 -3.15 -4.76
CA LYS A 21 -9.73 -1.83 -4.31
C LYS A 21 -9.40 -1.84 -2.82
N LEU A 22 -10.27 -2.41 -1.98
CA LEU A 22 -10.09 -2.49 -0.54
C LEU A 22 -8.88 -3.38 -0.17
N ALA A 23 -8.67 -4.48 -0.88
CA ALA A 23 -7.49 -5.33 -0.72
C ALA A 23 -6.18 -4.58 -1.08
N ASN A 24 -6.21 -3.76 -2.13
CA ASN A 24 -5.06 -2.94 -2.53
C ASN A 24 -4.77 -1.83 -1.52
N GLU A 25 -5.80 -1.17 -0.98
CA GLU A 25 -5.67 -0.17 0.09
C GLU A 25 -5.13 -0.80 1.38
N ARG A 26 -5.61 -1.98 1.77
CA ARG A 26 -5.04 -2.75 2.89
C ARG A 26 -3.56 -3.02 2.70
N THR A 27 -3.16 -3.39 1.48
CA THR A 27 -1.76 -3.66 1.16
C THR A 27 -0.91 -2.39 1.26
N PHE A 28 -1.41 -1.27 0.72
CA PHE A 28 -0.77 0.03 0.90
C PHE A 28 -0.60 0.40 2.39
N LEU A 29 -1.64 0.23 3.20
CA LEU A 29 -1.59 0.50 4.64
C LEU A 29 -0.57 -0.40 5.36
N ALA A 30 -0.33 -1.62 4.87
CA ALA A 30 0.75 -2.47 5.38
C ALA A 30 2.14 -1.89 5.08
N TYR A 31 2.39 -1.39 3.85
CA TYR A 31 3.63 -0.66 3.52
C TYR A 31 3.78 0.63 4.33
N PHE A 32 2.68 1.35 4.55
CA PHE A 32 2.69 2.58 5.34
C PHE A 32 3.03 2.30 6.82
N ARG A 33 2.47 1.22 7.39
CA ARG A 33 2.80 0.78 8.74
C ARG A 33 4.29 0.45 8.87
N THR A 34 4.85 -0.33 7.96
CA THR A 34 6.28 -0.69 8.01
C THR A 34 7.17 0.55 7.84
N PHE A 35 6.80 1.48 6.96
CA PHE A 35 7.44 2.79 6.85
C PHE A 35 7.51 3.54 8.19
N ILE A 36 6.36 3.73 8.86
CA ILE A 36 6.32 4.48 10.14
C ILE A 36 7.17 3.81 11.21
N VAL A 37 7.08 2.48 11.33
CA VAL A 37 7.83 1.74 12.35
C VAL A 37 9.33 1.86 12.12
N LEU A 38 9.80 1.68 10.88
CA LEU A 38 11.22 1.80 10.56
C LEU A 38 11.73 3.23 10.71
N LEU A 39 10.97 4.22 10.24
CA LEU A 39 11.33 5.62 10.38
C LEU A 39 11.41 6.03 11.86
N GLY A 40 10.38 5.71 12.65
CA GLY A 40 10.35 5.99 14.08
C GLY A 40 11.48 5.32 14.84
N THR A 41 11.77 4.05 14.53
CA THR A 41 12.89 3.31 15.13
C THR A 41 14.23 3.93 14.74
N GLY A 42 14.44 4.24 13.46
CA GLY A 42 15.66 4.88 12.97
C GLY A 42 15.90 6.24 13.62
N VAL A 43 14.87 7.09 13.68
CA VAL A 43 14.94 8.41 14.36
C VAL A 43 15.24 8.26 15.84
N THR A 44 14.62 7.27 16.51
CA THR A 44 14.87 6.97 17.93
C THR A 44 16.34 6.60 18.16
N ILE A 45 16.89 5.69 17.35
CA ILE A 45 18.30 5.27 17.42
C ILE A 45 19.25 6.46 17.18
N LEU A 46 18.93 7.34 16.24
CA LEU A 46 19.78 8.50 15.93
C LEU A 46 19.78 9.57 17.03
N LYS A 47 18.67 9.74 17.76
CA LYS A 47 18.53 10.76 18.80
C LYS A 47 19.06 10.33 20.17
N LEU A 48 19.04 9.05 20.49
CA LEU A 48 19.42 8.53 21.80
C LEU A 48 20.93 8.28 21.87
N GLU A 49 21.62 8.99 22.77
CA GLU A 49 23.08 8.91 22.95
C GLU A 49 23.55 7.51 23.39
N ILE A 50 22.69 6.77 24.10
CA ILE A 50 22.92 5.38 24.50
C ILE A 50 23.11 4.42 23.31
N PHE A 51 22.71 4.81 22.09
CA PHE A 51 22.79 4.00 20.87
C PHE A 51 23.88 4.49 19.90
N THR A 52 24.96 5.10 20.40
CA THR A 52 26.02 5.67 19.56
C THR A 52 26.63 4.65 18.58
N GLU A 53 26.84 3.40 18.98
CA GLU A 53 27.34 2.34 18.09
C GLU A 53 26.32 1.90 17.02
N LEU A 54 25.03 2.17 17.24
CA LEU A 54 23.94 1.80 16.33
C LEU A 54 23.55 2.92 15.37
N LYS A 55 24.19 4.09 15.43
CA LYS A 55 23.86 5.23 14.55
C LYS A 55 23.88 4.88 13.07
N SER A 56 24.83 4.04 12.64
CA SER A 56 24.89 3.55 11.25
C SER A 56 23.62 2.77 10.85
N PHE A 57 23.09 1.93 11.74
CA PHE A 57 21.82 1.23 11.53
C PHE A 57 20.63 2.20 11.50
N GLY A 58 20.64 3.22 12.37
CA GLY A 58 19.64 4.29 12.37
C GLY A 58 19.54 5.00 11.02
N ILE A 59 20.68 5.32 10.39
CA ILE A 59 20.74 5.94 9.05
C ILE A 59 20.14 4.99 8.00
N ILE A 60 20.52 3.71 8.02
CA ILE A 60 19.99 2.71 7.06
C ILE A 60 18.47 2.59 7.20
N LEU A 61 17.95 2.52 8.43
CA LEU A 61 16.51 2.45 8.70
C LEU A 61 15.77 3.67 8.15
N VAL A 62 16.29 4.87 8.38
CA VAL A 62 15.70 6.11 7.88
C VAL A 62 15.70 6.15 6.35
N ILE A 63 16.78 5.70 5.69
CA ILE A 63 16.89 5.68 4.21
C ILE A 63 15.98 4.60 3.58
N VAL A 64 15.90 3.42 4.18
CA VAL A 64 15.07 2.31 3.65
C VAL A 64 13.59 2.62 3.81
N SER A 65 13.20 3.34 4.86
CA SER A 65 11.79 3.66 5.12
C SER A 65 11.07 4.34 3.94
N PRO A 66 11.54 5.46 3.33
CA PRO A 66 10.89 6.06 2.17
C PRO A 66 10.90 5.16 0.94
N VAL A 67 11.89 4.27 0.78
CA VAL A 67 11.91 3.29 -0.32
C VAL A 67 10.72 2.34 -0.21
N ILE A 68 10.44 1.82 0.98
CA ILE A 68 9.28 0.96 1.25
C ILE A 68 7.97 1.70 0.99
N LEU A 69 7.87 2.95 1.44
CA LEU A 69 6.70 3.78 1.18
C LEU A 69 6.49 4.00 -0.32
N LEU A 70 7.56 4.30 -1.06
CA LEU A 70 7.51 4.54 -2.50
C LEU A 70 7.02 3.30 -3.26
N ILE A 71 7.51 2.11 -2.90
CA ILE A 71 7.02 0.83 -3.46
C ILE A 71 5.51 0.69 -3.21
N GLY A 72 5.05 0.97 -1.98
CA GLY A 72 3.63 0.92 -1.63
C GLY A 72 2.77 1.88 -2.46
N VAL A 73 3.23 3.11 -2.66
CA VAL A 73 2.55 4.14 -3.47
C VAL A 73 2.49 3.73 -4.94
N ILE A 74 3.62 3.32 -5.53
CA ILE A 74 3.68 2.88 -6.93
C ILE A 74 2.71 1.71 -7.17
N ARG A 75 2.70 0.72 -6.28
CA ARG A 75 1.80 -0.43 -6.36
C ARG A 75 0.33 -0.02 -6.27
N LEU A 76 -0.02 0.87 -5.33
CA LEU A 76 -1.37 1.39 -5.17
C LEU A 76 -1.86 2.06 -6.47
N ILE A 77 -1.03 2.92 -7.07
CA ILE A 77 -1.36 3.64 -8.30
C ILE A 77 -1.47 2.68 -9.49
N TYR A 78 -0.55 1.72 -9.63
CA TYR A 78 -0.55 0.75 -10.72
C TYR A 78 -1.86 -0.05 -10.77
N VAL A 79 -2.28 -0.61 -9.64
CA VAL A 79 -3.54 -1.37 -9.56
C VAL A 79 -4.76 -0.48 -9.80
N ARG A 80 -4.76 0.76 -9.29
CA ARG A 80 -5.83 1.74 -9.57
C ARG A 80 -5.90 2.14 -11.06
N LYS A 81 -4.77 2.14 -11.77
CA LYS A 81 -4.75 2.38 -13.23
C LYS A 81 -5.25 1.16 -14.00
N LEU A 82 -4.85 -0.05 -13.58
CA LEU A 82 -5.26 -1.30 -14.22
C LEU A 82 -6.79 -1.49 -14.20
N ILE A 83 -7.43 -1.23 -13.06
CA ILE A 83 -8.89 -1.33 -12.89
C ILE A 83 -9.61 -0.31 -13.79
N ARG A 84 -9.14 0.93 -13.85
CA ARG A 84 -9.72 1.97 -14.71
C ARG A 84 -9.64 1.63 -16.21
N LYS A 85 -8.57 0.97 -16.65
CA LYS A 85 -8.40 0.59 -18.05
C LYS A 85 -9.39 -0.49 -18.50
N HIS A 86 -9.78 -1.40 -17.61
CA HIS A 86 -10.66 -2.53 -17.95
C HIS A 86 -12.16 -2.21 -17.89
N TYR A 87 -12.55 -1.11 -17.25
CA TYR A 87 -13.96 -0.73 -17.07
C TYR A 87 -14.41 0.49 -17.91
N ASN A 88 -13.47 1.21 -18.53
CA ASN A 88 -13.75 2.28 -19.50
C ASN A 88 -13.72 1.78 -20.97
N ALA A 89 -13.85 0.47 -21.21
CA ALA A 89 -13.90 -0.15 -22.54
C ALA A 89 -15.24 -0.85 -22.76
#